data_AF-A0A5X8XZW8-F1
#
_entry.id   AF-A0A5X8XZW8-F1
#
_cell.length_a   1.000
_cell.length_b   1.000
_cell.length_c   1.000
_cell.angle_alpha   90.00
_cell.angle_beta   90.00
_cell.angle_gamma   90.00
#
_symmetry.space_group_name_H-M   'P 1'
#
loop_
_entity.id
_entity.type
_entity.pdbx_description
1 polymer ?
#
loop_
_entity_poly.entity_id
_entity_poly.type
_entity_poly.pdbx_seq_one_letter_code
_entity_poly.pdbx_strand_id
1 'polypeptide(L)'
;MTMMTATQALSVNPATGQTLAAMPWANAQEIEHALSLAASGFKKWKMTSVAQRAQTLRDIGQALRAHAEEMAQCITREMGKPIKQARAEVTKSAALCDWYAEHGPAMLNPEPTLVENQQAVIEYRPLGVILAIMPWNFPLWQVLRGAVPILLAGNSYLLKHAPNVTGCAQMIARILAEAGTPAGVYGWVNANNEGVSQMINDPRIAAVTVTGSVRAGAAIGAQAGAALKKCVLELGGSDPFIVLNDADLELAVKAAVAGRYQNTGQVCAAAKRFIVEEGIAQAFTDRFVAAAAALKIGDPLVEENDLGPMARFDLRDELHQQVQAS
;
A
#
# COMPACT_ATOMS: atom_id res chain seq x y z
N MET A 1 6.55 -19.70 -15.19
CA MET A 1 5.30 -18.92 -15.04
C MET A 1 4.41 -19.67 -14.06
N THR A 2 4.12 -19.14 -12.87
CA THR A 2 3.07 -19.72 -12.01
C THR A 2 1.74 -19.46 -12.70
N MET A 3 1.06 -20.51 -13.15
CA MET A 3 -0.29 -20.43 -13.67
C MET A 3 -1.20 -19.79 -12.61
N MET A 4 -2.13 -18.93 -13.05
CA MET A 4 -3.20 -18.43 -12.19
C MET A 4 -3.95 -19.62 -11.61
N THR A 5 -4.13 -19.66 -10.28
CA THR A 5 -4.81 -20.77 -9.61
C THR A 5 -6.31 -20.81 -9.91
N ALA A 6 -6.89 -19.69 -10.38
CA ALA A 6 -8.31 -19.57 -10.70
C ALA A 6 -8.56 -18.52 -11.81
N THR A 7 -9.73 -18.62 -12.46
CA THR A 7 -10.25 -17.61 -13.41
C THR A 7 -10.73 -16.33 -12.74
N GLN A 8 -10.61 -16.23 -11.41
CA GLN A 8 -11.16 -15.19 -10.55
C GLN A 8 -10.11 -14.73 -9.53
N ALA A 9 -10.20 -13.46 -9.13
CA ALA A 9 -9.68 -12.98 -7.86
C ALA A 9 -10.64 -13.41 -6.73
N LEU A 10 -10.13 -14.01 -5.66
CA LEU A 10 -10.95 -14.54 -4.57
C LEU A 10 -10.64 -13.82 -3.27
N SER A 11 -11.68 -13.26 -2.65
CA SER A 11 -11.64 -12.78 -1.26
C SER A 11 -12.15 -13.88 -0.35
N VAL A 12 -11.35 -14.26 0.65
CA VAL A 12 -11.69 -15.25 1.68
C VAL A 12 -11.44 -14.59 3.02
N ASN A 13 -12.36 -14.73 3.96
CA ASN A 13 -12.14 -14.23 5.32
C ASN A 13 -11.13 -15.14 6.02
N PRO A 14 -9.93 -14.65 6.40
CA PRO A 14 -8.91 -15.50 7.00
C PRO A 14 -9.24 -15.97 8.42
N ALA A 15 -10.16 -15.29 9.13
CA ALA A 15 -10.58 -15.70 10.47
C ALA A 15 -11.54 -16.90 10.44
N THR A 16 -12.29 -17.06 9.36
CA THR A 16 -13.32 -18.11 9.25
C THR A 16 -13.05 -19.13 8.14
N GLY A 17 -12.14 -18.83 7.22
CA GLY A 17 -11.89 -19.61 6.00
C GLY A 17 -13.03 -19.56 4.97
N GLN A 18 -14.07 -18.75 5.20
CA GLN A 18 -15.23 -18.68 4.33
C GLN A 18 -15.01 -17.71 3.16
N THR A 19 -15.44 -18.11 1.97
CA THR A 19 -15.43 -17.25 0.79
C THR A 19 -16.32 -16.02 1.00
N LEU A 20 -15.77 -14.84 0.70
CA LEU A 20 -16.50 -13.57 0.74
C LEU A 20 -17.04 -13.19 -0.64
N ALA A 21 -16.18 -13.25 -1.66
CA ALA A 21 -16.52 -12.87 -3.03
C ALA A 21 -15.52 -13.48 -4.02
N ALA A 22 -15.97 -13.66 -5.26
CA ALA A 22 -15.12 -13.97 -6.41
C ALA A 22 -15.36 -12.91 -7.50
N MET A 23 -14.29 -12.36 -8.06
CA MET A 23 -14.34 -11.34 -9.08
C MET A 23 -13.56 -11.77 -10.33
N PRO A 24 -14.18 -11.76 -11.53
CA PRO A 24 -13.48 -12.15 -12.74
C PRO A 24 -12.28 -11.25 -13.01
N TRP A 25 -11.24 -11.81 -13.61
CA TRP A 25 -10.19 -10.99 -14.18
C TRP A 25 -10.76 -10.09 -15.27
N ALA A 26 -10.29 -8.85 -15.31
CA ALA A 26 -10.67 -7.89 -16.33
C ALA A 26 -10.33 -8.45 -17.73
N ASN A 27 -11.31 -8.42 -18.62
CA ASN A 27 -11.13 -8.79 -20.01
C ASN A 27 -10.43 -7.66 -20.80
N ALA A 28 -10.13 -7.90 -22.08
CA ALA A 28 -9.43 -6.94 -22.93
C ALA A 28 -10.17 -5.59 -23.07
N GLN A 29 -11.50 -5.59 -23.14
CA GLN A 29 -12.31 -4.38 -23.24
C GLN A 29 -12.24 -3.56 -21.94
N GLU A 30 -12.28 -4.23 -20.79
CA GLU A 30 -12.22 -3.57 -19.48
C GLU A 30 -10.84 -2.96 -19.22
N ILE A 31 -9.77 -3.65 -19.62
CA ILE A 31 -8.40 -3.11 -19.57
C ILE A 31 -8.26 -1.88 -20.49
N GLU A 32 -8.74 -1.97 -21.73
CA GLU A 32 -8.75 -0.85 -22.67
C GLU A 32 -9.54 0.34 -22.12
N HIS A 33 -10.72 0.09 -21.56
CA HIS A 33 -11.54 1.13 -20.95
C HIS A 33 -10.79 1.83 -19.80
N ALA A 34 -10.16 1.06 -18.91
CA ALA A 34 -9.38 1.62 -17.80
C ALA A 34 -8.22 2.49 -18.29
N LEU A 35 -7.46 2.04 -19.30
CA LEU A 35 -6.36 2.80 -19.88
C LEU A 35 -6.83 4.08 -20.59
N SER A 36 -7.90 3.97 -21.39
CA SER A 36 -8.48 5.11 -22.12
C SER A 36 -9.05 6.16 -21.16
N LEU A 37 -9.79 5.72 -20.15
CA LEU A 37 -10.36 6.60 -19.13
C LEU A 37 -9.24 7.31 -18.36
N ALA A 38 -8.20 6.58 -17.92
CA ALA A 38 -7.06 7.17 -17.22
C ALA A 38 -6.33 8.21 -18.07
N ALA A 39 -6.08 7.93 -19.34
CA ALA A 39 -5.42 8.87 -20.25
C ALA A 39 -6.26 10.14 -20.50
N SER A 40 -7.58 9.99 -20.65
CA SER A 40 -8.49 11.13 -20.83
C SER A 40 -8.65 11.96 -19.55
N GLY A 41 -8.66 11.31 -18.38
CA GLY A 41 -8.62 11.94 -17.07
C GLY A 41 -7.35 12.77 -16.89
N PHE A 42 -6.19 12.16 -17.17
CA PHE A 42 -4.89 12.83 -17.12
C PHE A 42 -4.84 14.08 -18.00
N LYS A 43 -5.35 14.00 -19.23
CA LYS A 43 -5.35 15.12 -20.19
C LYS A 43 -6.03 16.37 -19.63
N LYS A 44 -7.09 16.21 -18.83
CA LYS A 44 -7.78 17.32 -18.14
C LYS A 44 -7.08 17.68 -16.82
N TRP A 45 -6.71 16.67 -16.04
CA TRP A 45 -6.16 16.83 -14.70
C TRP A 45 -4.84 17.57 -14.67
N LYS A 46 -3.96 17.33 -15.65
CA LYS A 46 -2.68 18.04 -15.75
C LYS A 46 -2.82 19.56 -15.96
N MET A 47 -4.00 20.03 -16.37
CA MET A 47 -4.29 21.44 -16.62
C MET A 47 -4.91 22.15 -15.41
N THR A 48 -5.23 21.43 -14.33
CA THR A 48 -5.76 22.04 -13.11
C THR A 48 -4.66 22.76 -12.34
N SER A 49 -5.03 23.71 -11.49
CA SER A 49 -4.08 24.33 -10.59
C SER A 49 -3.71 23.37 -9.45
N VAL A 50 -2.49 23.48 -8.91
CA VAL A 50 -2.07 22.69 -7.75
C VAL A 50 -3.01 22.90 -6.55
N ALA A 51 -3.59 24.10 -6.40
CA ALA A 51 -4.55 24.41 -5.36
C ALA A 51 -5.87 23.63 -5.51
N GLN A 52 -6.38 23.47 -6.74
CA GLN A 52 -7.55 22.63 -7.02
C GLN A 52 -7.29 21.17 -6.65
N ARG A 53 -6.11 20.65 -7.01
CA ARG A 53 -5.72 19.28 -6.67
C ARG A 53 -5.56 19.07 -5.17
N ALA A 54 -4.96 20.04 -4.47
CA ALA A 54 -4.87 20.03 -3.02
C ALA A 54 -6.26 20.05 -2.34
N GLN A 55 -7.22 20.79 -2.90
CA GLN A 55 -8.60 20.75 -2.40
C GLN A 55 -9.21 19.34 -2.57
N THR A 56 -9.07 18.73 -3.74
CA THR A 56 -9.52 17.34 -3.95
C THR A 56 -8.89 16.36 -2.94
N LEU A 57 -7.63 16.57 -2.53
CA LEU A 57 -7.04 15.75 -1.46
C LEU A 57 -7.74 15.93 -0.11
N ARG A 58 -8.11 17.16 0.27
CA ARG A 58 -8.90 17.40 1.49
C ARG A 58 -10.25 16.70 1.40
N ASP A 59 -10.90 16.78 0.24
CA ASP A 59 -12.20 16.16 0.00
C ASP A 59 -12.11 14.62 0.11
N ILE A 60 -11.01 14.01 -0.38
CA ILE A 60 -10.72 12.58 -0.19
C ILE A 60 -10.53 12.26 1.30
N GLY A 61 -9.75 13.08 2.02
CA GLY A 61 -9.57 12.94 3.46
C GLY A 61 -10.89 13.03 4.24
N GLN A 62 -11.80 13.91 3.83
CA GLN A 62 -13.14 14.03 4.38
C GLN A 62 -14.00 12.80 4.09
N ALA A 63 -14.05 12.33 2.83
CA ALA A 63 -14.83 11.17 2.44
C ALA A 63 -14.34 9.89 3.15
N LEU A 64 -13.02 9.70 3.28
CA LEU A 64 -12.46 8.59 4.05
C LEU A 64 -12.90 8.60 5.52
N ARG A 65 -12.98 9.78 6.15
CA ARG A 65 -13.47 9.92 7.51
C ARG A 65 -14.97 9.61 7.61
N ALA A 66 -15.76 10.01 6.62
CA ALA A 66 -17.18 9.69 6.56
C ALA A 66 -17.45 8.18 6.46
N HIS A 67 -16.56 7.43 5.80
CA HIS A 67 -16.64 5.98 5.64
C HIS A 67 -15.67 5.20 6.54
N ALA A 68 -15.19 5.81 7.63
CA ALA A 68 -14.02 5.28 8.32
C ALA A 68 -14.22 3.87 8.89
N GLU A 69 -15.36 3.63 9.53
CA GLU A 69 -15.66 2.31 10.10
C GLU A 69 -15.96 1.28 9.00
N GLU A 70 -16.68 1.66 7.95
CA GLU A 70 -16.97 0.76 6.81
C GLU A 70 -15.65 0.26 6.17
N MET A 71 -14.70 1.17 5.97
CA MET A 71 -13.38 0.87 5.42
C MET A 71 -12.54 0.00 6.35
N ALA A 72 -12.51 0.29 7.66
CA ALA A 72 -11.79 -0.52 8.63
C ALA A 72 -12.35 -1.95 8.75
N GLN A 73 -13.67 -2.09 8.72
CA GLN A 73 -14.37 -3.37 8.71
C GLN A 73 -14.08 -4.17 7.43
N CYS A 74 -14.01 -3.50 6.27
CA CYS A 74 -13.64 -4.13 5.00
C CYS A 74 -12.21 -4.69 5.02
N ILE A 75 -11.25 -3.89 5.51
CA ILE A 75 -9.84 -4.32 5.68
C ILE A 75 -9.78 -5.56 6.59
N THR A 76 -10.40 -5.48 7.77
CA THR A 76 -10.38 -6.58 8.75
C THR A 76 -10.99 -7.86 8.16
N ARG A 77 -12.13 -7.73 7.48
CA ARG A 77 -12.84 -8.88 6.90
C ARG A 77 -12.05 -9.57 5.79
N GLU A 78 -11.39 -8.83 4.90
CA GLU A 78 -10.70 -9.42 3.74
C GLU A 78 -9.27 -9.92 4.04
N MET A 79 -8.59 -9.38 5.06
CA MET A 79 -7.19 -9.75 5.33
C MET A 79 -6.82 -9.95 6.81
N GLY A 80 -7.78 -9.89 7.73
CA GLY A 80 -7.61 -10.39 9.10
C GLY A 80 -6.88 -9.45 10.07
N LYS A 81 -6.63 -8.19 9.68
CA LYS A 81 -6.00 -7.21 10.56
C LYS A 81 -6.90 -6.92 11.77
N PRO A 82 -6.38 -6.86 13.00
CA PRO A 82 -7.14 -6.41 14.16
C PRO A 82 -7.82 -5.07 13.92
N ILE A 83 -9.11 -4.97 14.25
CA ILE A 83 -9.96 -3.84 13.86
C ILE A 83 -9.43 -2.49 14.37
N LYS A 84 -8.82 -2.47 15.56
CA LYS A 84 -8.15 -1.30 16.12
C LYS A 84 -7.02 -0.78 15.19
N GLN A 85 -6.25 -1.69 14.61
CA GLN A 85 -5.18 -1.36 13.68
C GLN A 85 -5.72 -0.98 12.29
N ALA A 86 -6.83 -1.58 11.84
CA ALA A 86 -7.50 -1.18 10.61
C ALA A 86 -8.07 0.24 10.70
N ARG A 87 -8.68 0.62 11.83
CA ARG A 87 -9.12 2.00 12.11
C ARG A 87 -7.95 2.97 12.10
N ALA A 88 -6.84 2.61 12.75
CA ALA A 88 -5.62 3.43 12.73
C ALA A 88 -5.06 3.61 11.31
N GLU A 89 -5.14 2.58 10.46
CA GLU A 89 -4.77 2.69 9.04
C GLU A 89 -5.64 3.73 8.31
N VAL A 90 -6.96 3.72 8.53
CA VAL A 90 -7.87 4.72 7.95
C VAL A 90 -7.52 6.13 8.44
N THR A 91 -7.37 6.32 9.75
CA THR A 91 -7.00 7.61 10.34
C THR A 91 -5.70 8.15 9.74
N LYS A 92 -4.67 7.31 9.66
CA LYS A 92 -3.37 7.69 9.10
C LYS A 92 -3.48 8.06 7.61
N SER A 93 -4.29 7.33 6.86
CA SER A 93 -4.47 7.56 5.42
C SER A 93 -5.25 8.85 5.13
N ALA A 94 -6.26 9.18 5.94
CA ALA A 94 -6.95 10.47 5.85
C ALA A 94 -6.02 11.64 6.23
N ALA A 95 -5.21 11.48 7.28
CA ALA A 95 -4.24 12.50 7.70
C ALA A 95 -3.17 12.78 6.63
N LEU A 96 -2.74 11.75 5.90
CA LEU A 96 -1.82 11.91 4.76
C LEU A 96 -2.39 12.82 3.67
N CYS A 97 -3.69 12.72 3.40
CA CYS A 97 -4.36 13.53 2.41
C CYS A 97 -4.28 15.03 2.79
N ASP A 98 -4.57 15.35 4.05
CA ASP A 98 -4.50 16.73 4.55
C ASP A 98 -3.06 17.24 4.59
N TRP A 99 -2.12 16.41 5.03
CA TRP A 99 -0.70 16.77 5.07
C TRP A 99 -0.17 17.16 3.69
N TYR A 100 -0.48 16.39 2.66
CA TYR A 100 -0.10 16.73 1.29
C TYR A 100 -0.90 17.91 0.72
N ALA A 101 -2.17 18.08 1.11
CA ALA A 101 -2.94 19.25 0.71
C ALA A 101 -2.37 20.56 1.28
N GLU A 102 -1.78 20.51 2.49
CA GLU A 102 -1.14 21.64 3.15
C GLU A 102 0.27 21.89 2.62
N HIS A 103 1.13 20.88 2.66
CA HIS A 103 2.57 21.06 2.42
C HIS A 103 2.99 20.77 0.98
N GLY A 104 2.24 19.93 0.27
CA GLY A 104 2.62 19.45 -1.06
C GLY A 104 2.65 20.53 -2.16
N PRO A 105 1.75 21.55 -2.19
CA PRO A 105 1.81 22.58 -3.23
C PRO A 105 3.15 23.31 -3.32
N ALA A 106 3.77 23.63 -2.18
CA ALA A 106 5.06 24.33 -2.15
C ALA A 106 6.21 23.47 -2.70
N MET A 107 6.11 22.14 -2.59
CA MET A 107 7.10 21.20 -3.14
C MET A 107 7.11 21.17 -4.68
N LEU A 108 6.10 21.74 -5.33
CA LEU A 108 5.98 21.81 -6.78
C LEU A 108 6.33 23.20 -7.35
N ASN A 109 6.80 24.12 -6.51
CA ASN A 109 7.29 25.41 -6.98
C ASN A 109 8.53 25.23 -7.86
N PRO A 110 8.73 26.09 -8.88
CA PRO A 110 9.94 26.03 -9.69
C PRO A 110 11.18 26.30 -8.84
N GLU A 111 12.25 25.56 -9.09
CA GLU A 111 13.54 25.80 -8.45
C GLU A 111 14.39 26.75 -9.31
N PRO A 112 15.02 27.77 -8.71
CA PRO A 112 16.00 28.59 -9.41
C PRO A 112 17.25 27.77 -9.71
N THR A 113 18.01 28.18 -10.72
CA THR A 113 19.30 27.58 -11.06
C THR A 113 20.44 28.57 -10.83
N LEU A 114 21.68 28.10 -10.97
CA LEU A 114 22.88 28.95 -10.94
C LEU A 114 23.06 29.77 -12.24
N VAL A 115 22.18 29.65 -13.22
CA VAL A 115 22.25 30.45 -14.45
C VAL A 115 21.92 31.91 -14.13
N GLU A 116 22.78 32.80 -14.58
CA GLU A 116 22.66 34.24 -14.34
C GLU A 116 21.33 34.81 -14.88
N ASN A 117 20.92 35.94 -14.29
CA ASN A 117 19.74 36.71 -14.70
C ASN A 117 18.41 35.93 -14.67
N GLN A 118 18.33 34.87 -13.84
CA GLN A 118 17.11 34.06 -13.64
C GLN A 118 16.57 33.43 -14.94
N GLN A 119 17.46 33.18 -15.92
CA GLN A 119 17.06 32.71 -17.25
C GLN A 119 16.75 31.21 -17.31
N ALA A 120 16.99 30.45 -16.24
CA ALA A 120 16.69 29.04 -16.17
C ALA A 120 16.12 28.64 -14.82
N VAL A 121 15.06 27.81 -14.87
CA VAL A 121 14.37 27.22 -13.73
C VAL A 121 14.14 25.72 -13.96
N ILE A 122 13.99 24.96 -12.89
CA ILE A 122 13.52 23.57 -12.93
C ILE A 122 12.05 23.53 -12.57
N GLU A 123 11.25 22.90 -13.42
CA GLU A 123 9.79 22.83 -13.27
C GLU A 123 9.34 21.38 -13.05
N TYR A 124 8.50 21.17 -12.04
CA TYR A 124 7.97 19.86 -11.69
C TYR A 124 6.66 19.59 -12.44
N ARG A 125 6.79 19.13 -13.69
CA ARG A 125 5.63 18.80 -14.55
C ARG A 125 5.13 17.37 -14.33
N PRO A 126 3.80 17.13 -14.45
CA PRO A 126 3.27 15.77 -14.38
C PRO A 126 3.75 14.91 -15.54
N LEU A 127 3.87 13.61 -15.29
CA LEU A 127 4.43 12.64 -16.22
C LEU A 127 3.35 11.98 -17.09
N GLY A 128 2.22 11.55 -16.50
CA GLY A 128 1.21 10.79 -17.23
C GLY A 128 0.31 9.94 -16.34
N VAL A 129 -0.11 8.78 -16.86
CA VAL A 129 -0.79 7.75 -16.07
C VAL A 129 0.27 6.89 -15.38
N ILE A 130 0.15 6.73 -14.06
CA ILE A 130 1.01 5.87 -13.25
C ILE A 130 0.26 4.57 -12.97
N LEU A 131 0.83 3.45 -13.40
CA LEU A 131 0.32 2.13 -13.05
C LEU A 131 0.86 1.72 -11.67
N ALA A 132 -0.03 1.35 -10.77
CA ALA A 132 0.32 1.01 -9.40
C ALA A 132 -0.04 -0.43 -9.05
N ILE A 133 0.94 -1.21 -8.63
CA ILE A 133 0.75 -2.60 -8.22
C ILE A 133 0.93 -2.69 -6.71
N MET A 134 -0.15 -2.97 -5.98
CA MET A 134 -0.20 -2.79 -4.52
C MET A 134 -0.55 -4.09 -3.76
N PRO A 135 -0.03 -4.27 -2.53
CA PRO A 135 -0.17 -5.48 -1.74
C PRO A 135 -1.41 -5.44 -0.83
N TRP A 136 -1.68 -6.54 -0.13
CA TRP A 136 -2.85 -6.68 0.75
C TRP A 136 -2.62 -6.27 2.21
N ASN A 137 -1.38 -6.07 2.66
CA ASN A 137 -1.09 -5.95 4.10
C ASN A 137 -1.53 -4.61 4.71
N PHE A 138 -1.66 -3.58 3.89
CA PHE A 138 -2.26 -2.29 4.23
C PHE A 138 -3.09 -1.83 3.02
N PRO A 139 -4.30 -2.41 2.84
CA PRO A 139 -5.11 -2.25 1.62
C PRO A 139 -5.43 -0.81 1.25
N LEU A 140 -5.50 0.09 2.22
CA LEU A 140 -5.81 1.50 2.02
C LEU A 140 -4.53 2.34 2.04
N TRP A 141 -3.71 2.18 3.09
CA TRP A 141 -2.53 3.02 3.28
C TRP A 141 -1.53 2.86 2.14
N GLN A 142 -1.33 1.66 1.59
CA GLN A 142 -0.39 1.49 0.47
C GLN A 142 -0.85 2.20 -0.80
N VAL A 143 -2.17 2.16 -1.07
CA VAL A 143 -2.75 2.85 -2.21
C VAL A 143 -2.56 4.35 -2.04
N LEU A 144 -2.94 4.92 -0.90
CA LEU A 144 -2.92 6.37 -0.69
C LEU A 144 -1.50 6.93 -0.45
N ARG A 145 -0.58 6.15 0.11
CA ARG A 145 0.85 6.50 0.23
C ARG A 145 1.46 6.90 -1.12
N GLY A 146 1.09 6.19 -2.19
CA GLY A 146 1.48 6.54 -3.56
C GLY A 146 0.51 7.51 -4.23
N ALA A 147 -0.79 7.22 -4.19
CA ALA A 147 -1.79 7.96 -4.96
C ALA A 147 -1.85 9.45 -4.57
N VAL A 148 -1.85 9.79 -3.28
CA VAL A 148 -1.97 11.18 -2.81
C VAL A 148 -0.92 12.12 -3.45
N PRO A 149 0.41 11.85 -3.34
CA PRO A 149 1.40 12.69 -4.01
C PRO A 149 1.36 12.59 -5.54
N ILE A 150 1.06 11.41 -6.11
CA ILE A 150 0.98 11.21 -7.57
C ILE A 150 -0.12 12.10 -8.17
N LEU A 151 -1.30 12.13 -7.55
CA LEU A 151 -2.42 12.96 -7.96
C LEU A 151 -2.09 14.45 -7.80
N LEU A 152 -1.47 14.85 -6.69
CA LEU A 152 -1.08 16.25 -6.45
C LEU A 152 -0.06 16.76 -7.47
N ALA A 153 0.88 15.91 -7.89
CA ALA A 153 1.82 16.23 -8.96
C ALA A 153 1.14 16.41 -10.34
N GLY A 154 -0.16 16.06 -10.46
CA GLY A 154 -0.96 16.23 -11.68
C GLY A 154 -1.06 14.98 -12.56
N ASN A 155 -0.67 13.82 -12.05
CA ASN A 155 -0.78 12.54 -12.76
C ASN A 155 -2.14 11.87 -12.52
N SER A 156 -2.47 10.90 -13.37
CA SER A 156 -3.53 9.92 -13.07
C SER A 156 -2.93 8.67 -12.42
N TYR A 157 -3.72 7.97 -11.61
CA TYR A 157 -3.33 6.76 -10.89
C TYR A 157 -4.24 5.59 -11.25
N LEU A 158 -3.68 4.55 -11.87
CA LEU A 158 -4.38 3.31 -12.23
C LEU A 158 -3.90 2.16 -11.35
N LEU A 159 -4.76 1.70 -10.45
CA LEU A 159 -4.45 0.64 -9.49
C LEU A 159 -4.72 -0.76 -10.05
N LYS A 160 -3.78 -1.68 -9.84
CA LYS A 160 -4.03 -3.11 -9.77
C LYS A 160 -3.72 -3.57 -8.35
N HIS A 161 -4.77 -3.97 -7.62
CA HIS A 161 -4.64 -4.37 -6.22
C HIS A 161 -4.32 -5.87 -6.05
N ALA A 162 -3.97 -6.28 -4.84
CA ALA A 162 -3.83 -7.69 -4.51
C ALA A 162 -5.21 -8.39 -4.63
N PRO A 163 -5.25 -9.61 -5.19
CA PRO A 163 -6.52 -10.24 -5.57
C PRO A 163 -7.38 -10.72 -4.40
N ASN A 164 -6.83 -10.77 -3.18
CA ASN A 164 -7.58 -11.13 -1.98
C ASN A 164 -8.24 -9.93 -1.27
N VAL A 165 -8.09 -8.72 -1.81
CA VAL A 165 -8.60 -7.46 -1.24
C VAL A 165 -9.31 -6.60 -2.29
N THR A 166 -10.06 -7.24 -3.20
CA THR A 166 -10.80 -6.54 -4.26
C THR A 166 -12.01 -5.79 -3.71
N GLY A 167 -12.60 -6.23 -2.59
CA GLY A 167 -13.65 -5.48 -1.90
C GLY A 167 -13.14 -4.15 -1.35
N CYS A 168 -11.94 -4.14 -0.77
CA CYS A 168 -11.25 -2.91 -0.37
C CYS A 168 -11.01 -2.01 -1.59
N ALA A 169 -10.53 -2.56 -2.72
CA ALA A 169 -10.29 -1.77 -3.93
C ALA A 169 -11.56 -1.11 -4.48
N GLN A 170 -12.68 -1.85 -4.51
CA GLN A 170 -14.01 -1.32 -4.86
C GLN A 170 -14.44 -0.19 -3.92
N MET A 171 -14.26 -0.38 -2.61
CA MET A 171 -14.64 0.60 -1.60
C MET A 171 -13.82 1.88 -1.72
N ILE A 172 -12.50 1.77 -1.90
CA ILE A 172 -11.62 2.92 -2.14
C ILE A 172 -12.06 3.69 -3.38
N ALA A 173 -12.34 3.00 -4.50
CA ALA A 173 -12.79 3.66 -5.72
C ALA A 173 -14.11 4.43 -5.54
N ARG A 174 -15.06 3.86 -4.78
CA ARG A 174 -16.32 4.53 -4.43
C ARG A 174 -16.10 5.77 -3.56
N ILE A 175 -15.28 5.67 -2.51
CA ILE A 175 -14.98 6.79 -1.62
C ILE A 175 -14.29 7.93 -2.39
N LEU A 176 -13.34 7.62 -3.28
CA LEU A 176 -12.66 8.64 -4.09
C LEU A 176 -13.59 9.28 -5.13
N ALA A 177 -14.55 8.52 -5.67
CA ALA A 177 -15.59 9.07 -6.54
C ALA A 177 -16.54 10.01 -5.77
N GLU A 178 -16.93 9.65 -4.54
CA GLU A 178 -17.76 10.49 -3.67
C GLU A 178 -17.06 11.80 -3.27
N ALA A 179 -15.74 11.74 -3.08
CA ALA A 179 -14.90 12.93 -2.89
C ALA A 179 -14.79 13.84 -4.12
N GLY A 180 -15.45 13.49 -5.24
CA GLY A 180 -15.42 14.28 -6.47
C GLY A 180 -14.12 14.12 -7.27
N THR A 181 -13.32 13.06 -7.02
CA THR A 181 -12.14 12.77 -7.84
C THR A 181 -12.57 12.53 -9.28
N PRO A 182 -12.08 13.29 -10.28
CA PRO A 182 -12.58 13.17 -11.64
C PRO A 182 -12.34 11.77 -12.23
N ALA A 183 -13.27 11.32 -13.08
CA ALA A 183 -13.16 10.01 -13.73
C ALA A 183 -11.81 9.86 -14.47
N GLY A 184 -11.10 8.76 -14.20
CA GLY A 184 -9.78 8.48 -14.77
C GLY A 184 -8.60 9.19 -14.08
N VAL A 185 -8.85 10.12 -13.15
CA VAL A 185 -7.77 10.67 -12.31
C VAL A 185 -7.34 9.61 -11.30
N TYR A 186 -8.30 8.97 -10.64
CA TYR A 186 -8.10 7.70 -9.97
C TYR A 186 -8.96 6.63 -10.64
N GLY A 187 -8.42 5.43 -10.78
CA GLY A 187 -9.14 4.25 -11.24
C GLY A 187 -8.43 2.98 -10.79
N TRP A 188 -9.11 1.85 -10.94
CA TRP A 188 -8.52 0.54 -10.66
C TRP A 188 -9.05 -0.50 -11.65
N VAL A 189 -8.29 -1.58 -11.82
CA VAL A 189 -8.64 -2.70 -12.69
C VAL A 189 -8.22 -4.02 -12.05
N ASN A 190 -9.12 -5.01 -12.08
CA ASN A 190 -8.83 -6.36 -11.59
C ASN A 190 -8.07 -7.18 -12.66
N ALA A 191 -6.90 -6.68 -13.08
CA ALA A 191 -6.11 -7.33 -14.11
C ALA A 191 -5.35 -8.55 -13.57
N ASN A 192 -5.29 -9.59 -14.40
CA ASN A 192 -4.38 -10.72 -14.19
C ASN A 192 -2.94 -10.30 -14.59
N ASN A 193 -1.96 -11.20 -14.51
CA ASN A 193 -0.55 -10.90 -14.81
C ASN A 193 -0.31 -10.52 -16.27
N GLU A 194 -1.04 -11.14 -17.20
CA GLU A 194 -0.96 -10.81 -18.63
C GLU A 194 -1.53 -9.42 -18.89
N GLY A 195 -2.66 -9.08 -18.27
CA GLY A 195 -3.24 -7.74 -18.32
C GLY A 195 -2.33 -6.66 -17.72
N VAL A 196 -1.63 -6.98 -16.61
CA VAL A 196 -0.58 -6.08 -16.08
C VAL A 196 0.55 -5.90 -17.09
N SER A 197 1.00 -6.97 -17.73
CA SER A 197 2.05 -6.91 -18.76
C SER A 197 1.60 -6.08 -19.96
N GLN A 198 0.35 -6.23 -20.40
CA GLN A 198 -0.27 -5.42 -21.45
C GLN A 198 -0.24 -3.93 -21.09
N MET A 199 -0.69 -3.57 -19.88
CA MET A 199 -0.68 -2.17 -19.42
C MET A 199 0.74 -1.60 -19.31
N ILE A 200 1.72 -2.37 -18.82
CA ILE A 200 3.11 -1.91 -18.75
C ILE A 200 3.67 -1.60 -20.14
N ASN A 201 3.27 -2.33 -21.18
CA ASN A 201 3.73 -2.07 -22.55
C ASN A 201 2.89 -1.01 -23.29
N ASP A 202 1.75 -0.60 -22.75
CA ASP A 202 0.87 0.39 -23.39
C ASP A 202 1.45 1.82 -23.31
N PRO A 203 1.50 2.61 -24.40
CA PRO A 203 2.12 3.93 -24.41
C PRO A 203 1.43 4.96 -23.49
N ARG A 204 0.19 4.72 -23.04
CA ARG A 204 -0.52 5.62 -22.11
C ARG A 204 0.01 5.53 -20.68
N ILE A 205 0.61 4.41 -20.29
CA ILE A 205 1.28 4.26 -18.99
C ILE A 205 2.67 4.86 -19.07
N ALA A 206 2.94 5.88 -18.25
CA ALA A 206 4.21 6.62 -18.28
C ALA A 206 5.25 6.08 -17.30
N ALA A 207 4.81 5.56 -16.14
CA ALA A 207 5.68 4.94 -15.14
C ALA A 207 4.92 3.93 -14.28
N VAL A 208 5.67 3.15 -13.50
CA VAL A 208 5.13 2.08 -12.66
C VAL A 208 5.59 2.26 -11.22
N THR A 209 4.70 2.03 -10.26
CA THR A 209 5.05 1.90 -8.83
C THR A 209 4.60 0.55 -8.32
N VAL A 210 5.48 -0.15 -7.60
CA VAL A 210 5.21 -1.48 -7.04
C VAL A 210 5.50 -1.44 -5.56
N THR A 211 4.53 -1.86 -4.75
CA THR A 211 4.81 -2.31 -3.38
C THR A 211 4.47 -3.79 -3.26
N GLY A 212 5.40 -4.62 -2.79
CA GLY A 212 5.15 -6.07 -2.71
C GLY A 212 6.37 -6.92 -2.44
N SER A 213 6.34 -8.18 -2.90
CA SER A 213 7.45 -9.11 -2.71
C SER A 213 8.61 -8.83 -3.67
N VAL A 214 9.81 -9.28 -3.30
CA VAL A 214 11.01 -9.20 -4.18
C VAL A 214 10.75 -9.86 -5.53
N ARG A 215 10.06 -11.01 -5.55
CA ARG A 215 9.66 -11.71 -6.77
C ARG A 215 8.77 -10.88 -7.68
N ALA A 216 7.76 -10.21 -7.12
CA ALA A 216 6.88 -9.33 -7.88
C ALA A 216 7.64 -8.10 -8.42
N GLY A 217 8.47 -7.48 -7.57
CA GLY A 217 9.31 -6.35 -7.93
C GLY A 217 10.26 -6.65 -9.09
N ALA A 218 10.96 -7.79 -9.05
CA ALA A 218 11.88 -8.20 -10.11
C ALA A 218 11.16 -8.42 -11.44
N ALA A 219 10.02 -9.13 -11.43
CA ALA A 219 9.26 -9.43 -12.64
C ALA A 219 8.68 -8.17 -13.30
N ILE A 220 8.17 -7.24 -12.50
CA ILE A 220 7.58 -5.99 -13.01
C ILE A 220 8.66 -4.97 -13.36
N GLY A 221 9.72 -4.88 -12.56
CA GLY A 221 10.87 -4.02 -12.83
C GLY A 221 11.56 -4.34 -14.16
N ALA A 222 11.72 -5.63 -14.49
CA ALA A 222 12.23 -6.06 -15.79
C ALA A 222 11.35 -5.60 -16.96
N GLN A 223 10.03 -5.74 -16.85
CA GLN A 223 9.10 -5.31 -17.90
C GLN A 223 9.07 -3.80 -18.08
N ALA A 224 9.05 -3.05 -16.98
CA ALA A 224 9.08 -1.60 -17.04
C ALA A 224 10.41 -1.09 -17.63
N GLY A 225 11.54 -1.71 -17.27
CA GLY A 225 12.84 -1.42 -17.89
C GLY A 225 12.86 -1.69 -19.39
N ALA A 226 12.33 -2.84 -19.84
CA ALA A 226 12.20 -3.17 -21.26
C ALA A 226 11.31 -2.19 -22.02
N ALA A 227 10.27 -1.65 -21.37
CA ALA A 227 9.38 -0.63 -21.93
C ALA A 227 9.89 0.81 -21.74
N LEU A 228 11.10 1.01 -21.19
CA LEU A 228 11.72 2.31 -20.91
C LEU A 228 10.91 3.20 -19.95
N LYS A 229 10.28 2.60 -18.94
CA LYS A 229 9.40 3.27 -17.96
C LYS A 229 10.05 3.29 -16.58
N LYS A 230 10.02 4.48 -15.95
CA LYS A 230 10.54 4.66 -14.59
C LYS A 230 9.78 3.79 -13.60
N CYS A 231 10.51 3.26 -12.61
CA CYS A 231 9.96 2.50 -11.50
C CYS A 231 10.26 3.12 -10.14
N VAL A 232 9.36 2.88 -9.20
CA VAL A 232 9.64 2.84 -7.76
C VAL A 232 9.28 1.44 -7.26
N LEU A 233 10.23 0.77 -6.59
CA LEU A 233 10.07 -0.61 -6.12
C LEU A 233 10.23 -0.66 -4.58
N GLU A 234 9.11 -0.74 -3.88
CA GLU A 234 9.01 -0.83 -2.42
C GLU A 234 8.82 -2.30 -2.01
N LEU A 235 9.91 -2.99 -1.70
CA LEU A 235 9.92 -4.46 -1.58
C LEU A 235 9.94 -4.95 -0.13
N GLY A 236 10.22 -6.24 0.06
CA GLY A 236 10.36 -6.84 1.39
C GLY A 236 11.64 -6.37 2.11
N GLY A 237 11.57 -6.31 3.44
CA GLY A 237 12.71 -5.99 4.32
C GLY A 237 12.92 -7.06 5.40
N SER A 238 14.15 -7.16 5.89
CA SER A 238 14.52 -7.96 7.06
C SER A 238 15.28 -7.08 8.05
N ASP A 239 14.56 -6.09 8.57
CA ASP A 239 15.14 -4.96 9.28
C ASP A 239 15.81 -5.44 10.58
N PRO A 240 17.06 -5.00 10.84
CA PRO A 240 17.73 -5.23 12.11
C PRO A 240 17.12 -4.33 13.19
N PHE A 241 17.00 -4.87 14.40
CA PHE A 241 16.66 -4.12 15.60
C PHE A 241 17.80 -4.34 16.60
N ILE A 242 18.68 -3.34 16.73
CA ILE A 242 19.91 -3.43 17.53
C ILE A 242 19.63 -2.94 18.95
N VAL A 243 20.02 -3.73 19.94
CA VAL A 243 19.92 -3.37 21.37
C VAL A 243 21.30 -3.50 22.00
N LEU A 244 21.86 -2.38 22.43
CA LEU A 244 23.16 -2.31 23.10
C LEU A 244 23.00 -2.43 24.62
N ASN A 245 24.10 -2.71 25.32
CA ASN A 245 24.15 -2.90 26.78
C ASN A 245 23.63 -1.70 27.57
N ASP A 246 23.73 -0.49 27.02
CA ASP A 246 23.32 0.78 27.63
C ASP A 246 21.92 1.25 27.22
N ALA A 247 21.18 0.44 26.46
CA ALA A 247 19.83 0.78 26.03
C ALA A 247 18.86 0.90 27.22
N ASP A 248 17.87 1.77 27.08
CA ASP A 248 16.66 1.68 27.90
C ASP A 248 15.93 0.38 27.55
N LEU A 249 16.15 -0.64 28.39
CA LEU A 249 15.68 -2.00 28.13
C LEU A 249 14.15 -2.09 28.06
N GLU A 250 13.44 -1.35 28.90
CA GLU A 250 11.97 -1.38 28.91
C GLU A 250 11.40 -0.76 27.63
N LEU A 251 11.96 0.37 27.20
CA LEU A 251 11.58 0.99 25.94
C LEU A 251 11.95 0.10 24.74
N ALA A 252 13.15 -0.49 24.75
CA ALA A 252 13.62 -1.37 23.70
C ALA A 252 12.71 -2.60 23.53
N VAL A 253 12.30 -3.25 24.63
CA VAL A 253 11.37 -4.39 24.58
C VAL A 253 10.00 -3.97 24.05
N LYS A 254 9.42 -2.85 24.53
CA LYS A 254 8.13 -2.36 24.04
C LYS A 254 8.16 -2.05 22.55
N ALA A 255 9.22 -1.37 22.08
CA ALA A 255 9.42 -1.06 20.68
C ALA A 255 9.64 -2.32 19.83
N ALA A 256 10.40 -3.31 20.34
CA ALA A 256 10.63 -4.59 19.69
C ALA A 256 9.32 -5.38 19.49
N VAL A 257 8.51 -5.50 20.54
CA VAL A 257 7.22 -6.22 20.49
C VAL A 257 6.27 -5.54 19.51
N ALA A 258 6.07 -4.21 19.63
CA ALA A 258 5.23 -3.47 18.69
C ALA A 258 5.75 -3.58 17.24
N GLY A 259 7.06 -3.43 17.05
CA GLY A 259 7.71 -3.48 15.76
C GLY A 259 7.61 -4.84 15.06
N ARG A 260 7.64 -5.94 15.82
CA ARG A 260 7.56 -7.33 15.28
C ARG A 260 6.14 -7.80 15.06
N TYR A 261 5.21 -7.44 15.94
CA TYR A 261 3.90 -8.07 16.01
C TYR A 261 2.75 -7.20 15.45
N GLN A 262 2.98 -5.92 15.17
CA GLN A 262 2.01 -5.10 14.43
C GLN A 262 1.55 -5.80 13.14
N ASN A 263 0.25 -5.71 12.84
CA ASN A 263 -0.39 -6.37 11.72
C ASN A 263 -0.10 -7.88 11.65
N THR A 264 -0.02 -8.54 12.79
CA THR A 264 0.40 -9.96 12.90
C THR A 264 1.76 -10.21 12.25
N GLY A 265 2.67 -9.23 12.35
CA GLY A 265 4.01 -9.26 11.75
C GLY A 265 4.09 -9.09 10.24
N GLN A 266 2.97 -8.81 9.56
CA GLN A 266 2.85 -8.72 8.11
C GLN A 266 3.26 -7.32 7.60
N VAL A 267 4.43 -6.83 7.99
CA VAL A 267 4.93 -5.48 7.66
C VAL A 267 6.33 -5.56 7.04
N CYS A 268 6.51 -4.88 5.90
CA CYS A 268 7.80 -4.86 5.18
C CYS A 268 8.94 -4.32 6.06
N ALA A 269 8.69 -3.27 6.83
CA ALA A 269 9.62 -2.66 7.79
C ALA A 269 9.39 -3.12 9.25
N ALA A 270 8.83 -4.32 9.47
CA ALA A 270 8.81 -4.92 10.81
C ALA A 270 10.23 -5.18 11.32
N ALA A 271 10.45 -5.10 12.63
CA ALA A 271 11.68 -5.52 13.30
C ALA A 271 11.83 -7.04 13.21
N LYS A 272 12.66 -7.57 12.30
CA LYS A 272 12.70 -9.03 12.03
C LYS A 272 13.92 -9.73 12.62
N ARG A 273 15.02 -9.01 12.81
CA ARG A 273 16.28 -9.55 13.33
C ARG A 273 16.70 -8.76 14.56
N PHE A 274 16.43 -9.30 15.73
CA PHE A 274 16.93 -8.73 16.98
C PHE A 274 18.42 -9.05 17.11
N ILE A 275 19.25 -8.00 17.17
CA ILE A 275 20.70 -8.10 17.32
C ILE A 275 21.02 -7.46 18.67
N VAL A 276 21.29 -8.29 19.66
CA VAL A 276 21.38 -7.84 21.05
C VAL A 276 22.80 -8.08 21.56
N GLU A 277 23.38 -7.05 22.18
CA GLU A 277 24.70 -7.15 22.79
C GLU A 277 24.69 -8.12 23.97
N GLU A 278 25.78 -8.89 24.12
CA GLU A 278 25.83 -10.07 25.00
C GLU A 278 25.44 -9.78 26.46
N GLY A 279 25.85 -8.62 26.99
CA GLY A 279 25.60 -8.25 28.39
C GLY A 279 24.13 -8.01 28.74
N ILE A 280 23.28 -7.70 27.76
CA ILE A 280 21.84 -7.46 27.94
C ILE A 280 20.95 -8.51 27.23
N ALA A 281 21.56 -9.44 26.49
CA ALA A 281 20.87 -10.42 25.65
C ALA A 281 19.83 -11.25 26.40
N GLN A 282 20.20 -11.81 27.57
CA GLN A 282 19.26 -12.64 28.34
C GLN A 282 18.09 -11.82 28.89
N ALA A 283 18.39 -10.66 29.48
CA ALA A 283 17.37 -9.79 30.07
C ALA A 283 16.37 -9.27 29.01
N PHE A 284 16.86 -8.94 27.81
CA PHE A 284 16.00 -8.60 26.68
C PHE A 284 15.16 -9.80 26.23
N THR A 285 15.77 -10.98 26.07
CA THR A 285 15.09 -12.19 25.60
C THR A 285 13.95 -12.58 26.54
N ASP A 286 14.19 -12.61 27.85
CA ASP A 286 13.19 -12.97 28.85
C ASP A 286 11.97 -12.05 28.80
N ARG A 287 12.20 -10.73 28.77
CA ARG A 287 11.13 -9.72 28.72
C ARG A 287 10.39 -9.73 27.39
N PHE A 288 11.11 -9.90 26.28
CA PHE A 288 10.52 -9.99 24.94
C PHE A 288 9.62 -11.22 24.82
N VAL A 289 10.09 -12.39 25.26
CA VAL A 289 9.30 -13.64 25.24
C VAL A 289 8.06 -13.52 26.13
N ALA A 290 8.21 -13.00 27.35
CA ALA A 290 7.08 -12.80 28.25
C ALA A 290 6.02 -11.84 27.67
N ALA A 291 6.46 -10.73 27.09
CA ALA A 291 5.57 -9.76 26.45
C ALA A 291 4.89 -10.33 25.20
N ALA A 292 5.61 -11.10 24.38
CA ALA A 292 5.02 -11.79 23.21
C ALA A 292 3.99 -12.84 23.62
N ALA A 293 4.26 -13.61 24.68
CA ALA A 293 3.33 -14.62 25.22
C ALA A 293 2.04 -14.01 25.81
N ALA A 294 2.08 -12.74 26.22
CA ALA A 294 0.93 -12.02 26.74
C ALA A 294 0.00 -11.43 25.66
N LEU A 295 0.44 -11.41 24.39
CA LEU A 295 -0.37 -10.90 23.27
C LEU A 295 -1.62 -11.76 23.06
N LYS A 296 -2.78 -11.11 22.98
CA LYS A 296 -4.06 -11.78 22.76
C LYS A 296 -4.25 -12.10 21.28
N ILE A 297 -4.51 -13.36 20.96
CA ILE A 297 -4.75 -13.84 19.60
C ILE A 297 -6.21 -14.27 19.50
N GLY A 298 -6.93 -13.83 18.47
CA GLY A 298 -8.31 -14.26 18.27
C GLY A 298 -9.02 -13.60 17.10
N ASP A 299 -10.35 -13.52 17.21
CA ASP A 299 -11.19 -12.82 16.25
C ASP A 299 -10.71 -11.36 16.09
N PRO A 300 -10.33 -10.91 14.89
CA PRO A 300 -9.81 -9.56 14.68
C PRO A 300 -10.87 -8.47 14.86
N LEU A 301 -12.17 -8.81 14.95
CA LEU A 301 -13.24 -7.86 15.27
C LEU A 301 -13.38 -7.57 16.77
N VAL A 302 -12.78 -8.41 17.62
CA VAL A 302 -12.73 -8.17 19.07
C VAL A 302 -11.56 -7.24 19.36
N GLU A 303 -11.85 -6.04 19.86
CA GLU A 303 -10.87 -4.96 20.01
C GLU A 303 -9.71 -5.28 20.95
N GLU A 304 -9.91 -6.17 21.92
CA GLU A 304 -8.85 -6.55 22.86
C GLU A 304 -7.80 -7.49 22.24
N ASN A 305 -8.05 -8.09 21.08
CA ASN A 305 -7.08 -8.97 20.45
C ASN A 305 -5.97 -8.17 19.74
N ASP A 306 -4.73 -8.41 20.15
CA ASP A 306 -3.54 -7.78 19.59
C ASP A 306 -3.15 -8.37 18.22
N LEU A 307 -3.46 -9.65 18.02
CA LEU A 307 -3.11 -10.44 16.84
C LEU A 307 -4.35 -11.10 16.23
N GLY A 308 -4.54 -10.86 14.94
CA GLY A 308 -5.51 -11.57 14.11
C GLY A 308 -4.88 -12.74 13.35
N PRO A 309 -5.65 -13.47 12.53
CA PRO A 309 -5.11 -14.50 11.65
C PRO A 309 -4.15 -13.91 10.61
N MET A 310 -3.27 -14.74 10.04
CA MET A 310 -2.53 -14.37 8.83
C MET A 310 -3.49 -14.24 7.64
N ALA A 311 -3.23 -13.29 6.75
CA ALA A 311 -4.15 -12.93 5.68
C ALA A 311 -4.38 -14.04 4.64
N ARG A 312 -3.41 -14.96 4.52
CA ARG A 312 -3.43 -16.03 3.50
C ARG A 312 -2.91 -17.35 4.07
N PHE A 313 -3.63 -18.42 3.75
CA PHE A 313 -3.29 -19.78 4.17
C PHE A 313 -1.93 -20.23 3.63
N ASP A 314 -1.65 -20.00 2.35
CA ASP A 314 -0.38 -20.41 1.74
C ASP A 314 0.84 -19.69 2.35
N LEU A 315 0.70 -18.41 2.72
CA LEU A 315 1.76 -17.66 3.39
C LEU A 315 1.96 -18.08 4.86
N ARG A 316 0.90 -18.55 5.53
CA ARG A 316 1.02 -19.17 6.86
C ARG A 316 1.80 -20.48 6.77
N ASP A 317 1.50 -21.30 5.77
CA ASP A 317 2.17 -22.58 5.57
C ASP A 317 3.65 -22.38 5.18
N GLU A 318 3.95 -21.39 4.33
CA GLU A 318 5.34 -20.97 4.02
C GLU A 318 6.08 -20.47 5.27
N LEU A 319 5.44 -19.65 6.12
CA LEU A 319 6.05 -19.18 7.37
C LEU A 319 6.38 -20.35 8.32
N HIS A 320 5.49 -21.35 8.42
CA HIS A 320 5.76 -22.52 9.24
C HIS A 320 6.97 -23.31 8.72
N GLN A 321 7.11 -23.48 7.41
CA GLN A 321 8.27 -24.13 6.80
C GLN A 321 9.58 -23.38 7.11
N GLN A 322 9.55 -22.04 7.11
CA GLN A 322 10.72 -21.23 7.49
C GLN A 322 11.13 -21.47 8.94
N VAL A 323 10.16 -21.60 9.86
CA VAL A 323 10.42 -21.93 11.28
C VAL A 323 10.94 -23.36 11.43
N GLN A 324 10.45 -24.32 10.65
CA GLN A 324 10.96 -25.70 10.69
C GLN A 324 12.39 -25.83 10.16
N ALA A 325 12.83 -24.91 9.31
CA ALA A 325 14.16 -24.91 8.71
C ALA A 325 15.21 -24.08 9.49
N SER A 326 14.80 -23.37 10.56
CA SER A 326 15.68 -22.49 11.36
C SER A 326 16.39 -23.20 12.50
#